data_AF-A0A918AYX5-F1
#
_entry.id   AF-A0A918AYX5-F1
#
_cell.length_a   1.000
_cell.length_b   1.000
_cell.length_c   1.000
_cell.angle_alpha   90.00
_cell.angle_beta   90.00
_cell.angle_gamma   90.00
#
_symmetry.space_group_name_H-M   'P 1'
#
loop_
_entity.id
_entity.type
_entity.pdbx_description
1 polymer ?
#
loop_
_entity_poly.entity_id
_entity_poly.type
_entity_poly.pdbx_seq_one_letter_code
_entity_poly.pdbx_strand_id
1 'polypeptide(L)'
;MPSLLRNPLTKRLLRPALSLIEQRMEHVTHAFQKDLDALHHEVADLRRQSYGLGLLLDHAGRGAHRMPTPTQVDRLVDEVRAVTGAADERARGDVTVAYRHLVALEALGVGGIGGTVSDVCGRLAAVPLLATGSGAEPRADVGAGPGVVEVLEVGTGHGLFAAALRRMLRRHGVEARLTLVDPLDGAPALEEVVRGNLALGGGSPDASRLVRGRLDESRVRELVADRRYGVVLLDGPHDGVPALAAPGAVVVSPAGVPGPGLRPLGAVADSAYYGTAA
;
A
#
# COMPACT_ATOMS: atom_id res chain seq x y z
N MET A 1 -11.61 -71.30 -16.32
CA MET A 1 -11.35 -70.74 -17.68
C MET A 1 -9.87 -70.45 -17.82
N PRO A 2 -9.11 -71.24 -18.58
CA PRO A 2 -7.68 -71.02 -18.80
C PRO A 2 -7.50 -69.76 -19.65
N SER A 3 -6.62 -68.84 -19.24
CA SER A 3 -6.45 -67.56 -19.94
C SER A 3 -5.84 -67.79 -21.34
N LEU A 4 -6.47 -67.18 -22.35
CA LEU A 4 -6.03 -67.18 -23.75
C LEU A 4 -4.62 -66.58 -23.96
N LEU A 5 -4.00 -66.04 -22.89
CA LEU A 5 -2.68 -65.41 -22.87
C LEU A 5 -1.51 -66.40 -22.68
N ARG A 6 -1.77 -67.67 -22.37
CA ARG A 6 -0.71 -68.69 -22.19
C ARG A 6 -0.40 -69.53 -23.43
N ASN A 7 -1.15 -69.36 -24.52
CA ASN A 7 -0.92 -70.13 -25.75
C ASN A 7 0.17 -69.46 -26.62
N PRO A 8 1.26 -70.17 -26.98
CA PRO A 8 2.37 -69.62 -27.75
C PRO A 8 1.98 -69.15 -29.17
N LEU A 9 0.92 -69.72 -29.76
CA LEU A 9 0.41 -69.28 -31.06
C LEU A 9 -0.35 -67.94 -30.96
N THR A 10 -1.13 -67.75 -29.90
CA THR A 10 -1.84 -66.48 -29.63
C THR A 10 -0.85 -65.36 -29.31
N LYS A 11 0.25 -65.67 -28.59
CA LYS A 11 1.36 -64.72 -28.39
C LYS A 11 2.04 -64.30 -29.69
N ARG A 12 2.15 -65.19 -30.68
CA ARG A 12 2.80 -64.89 -31.96
C ARG A 12 1.92 -64.05 -32.87
N LEU A 13 0.60 -64.27 -32.84
CA LEU A 13 -0.41 -63.50 -33.59
C LEU A 13 -0.69 -62.11 -33.00
N LEU A 14 -0.63 -61.94 -31.68
CA LEU A 14 -0.85 -60.65 -31.00
C LEU A 14 0.41 -59.77 -30.93
N ARG A 15 1.59 -60.33 -31.21
CA ARG A 15 2.88 -59.61 -31.15
C ARG A 15 2.91 -58.32 -31.99
N PRO A 16 2.38 -58.28 -33.24
CA PRO A 16 2.38 -57.07 -34.05
C PRO A 16 1.46 -55.98 -33.48
N ALA A 17 0.32 -56.38 -32.90
CA ALA A 17 -0.61 -55.45 -32.27
C ALA A 17 -0.03 -54.86 -30.97
N LEU A 18 0.64 -55.69 -30.16
CA LEU A 18 1.35 -55.24 -28.97
C LEU A 18 2.51 -54.30 -29.30
N SER A 19 3.31 -54.59 -30.32
CA SER A 19 4.42 -53.70 -30.73
C SER A 19 3.94 -52.35 -31.24
N LEU A 20 2.76 -52.28 -31.88
CA LEU A 20 2.15 -51.02 -32.30
C LEU A 20 1.63 -50.21 -31.10
N ILE A 21 1.10 -50.88 -30.06
CA ILE A 21 0.69 -50.24 -28.82
C ILE A 21 1.92 -49.71 -28.06
N GLU A 22 2.99 -50.50 -27.96
CA GLU A 22 4.26 -50.09 -27.36
C GLU A 22 4.87 -48.90 -28.11
N GLN A 23 4.98 -48.94 -29.43
CA GLN A 23 5.45 -47.81 -30.24
C GLN A 23 4.58 -46.56 -30.05
N ARG A 24 3.25 -46.72 -29.99
CA ARG A 24 2.35 -45.59 -29.76
C ARG A 24 2.50 -45.03 -28.35
N MET A 25 2.67 -45.88 -27.34
CA MET A 25 2.94 -45.47 -25.97
C MET A 25 4.29 -44.75 -25.86
N GLU A 26 5.35 -45.25 -26.49
CA GLU A 26 6.66 -44.60 -26.56
C GLU A 26 6.59 -43.23 -27.23
N HIS A 27 5.81 -43.11 -28.31
CA HIS A 27 5.63 -41.83 -28.99
C HIS A 27 4.88 -40.81 -28.11
N VAL A 28 3.86 -41.28 -27.38
CA VAL A 28 3.08 -40.47 -26.45
C VAL A 28 3.91 -40.07 -25.23
N THR A 29 4.69 -40.98 -24.64
CA THR A 29 5.58 -40.65 -23.51
C THR A 29 6.66 -39.69 -23.95
N HIS A 30 7.25 -39.85 -25.13
CA HIS A 30 8.25 -38.92 -25.66
C HIS A 30 7.66 -37.53 -25.93
N ALA A 31 6.41 -37.44 -26.41
CA ALA A 31 5.70 -36.17 -26.56
C ALA A 31 5.46 -35.50 -25.20
N PHE A 32 4.95 -36.23 -24.21
CA PHE A 32 4.75 -35.70 -22.85
C PHE A 32 6.05 -35.28 -22.18
N GLN A 33 7.13 -36.03 -22.37
CA GLN A 33 8.44 -35.70 -21.83
C GLN A 33 8.95 -34.38 -22.42
N LYS A 34 8.77 -34.19 -23.74
CA LYS A 34 9.12 -32.95 -24.42
C LYS A 34 8.30 -31.76 -23.91
N ASP A 35 7.01 -31.95 -23.68
CA ASP A 35 6.14 -30.90 -23.15
C ASP A 35 6.51 -30.54 -21.69
N LEU A 36 6.86 -31.54 -20.86
CA LEU A 36 7.37 -31.32 -19.51
C LEU A 36 8.70 -30.59 -19.50
N ASP A 37 9.62 -30.94 -20.40
CA ASP A 37 10.90 -30.26 -20.52
C ASP A 37 10.73 -28.81 -20.99
N ALA A 38 9.80 -28.54 -21.91
CA ALA A 38 9.43 -27.19 -22.33
C ALA A 38 8.84 -26.39 -21.16
N LEU A 39 7.89 -26.97 -20.41
CA LEU A 39 7.30 -26.34 -19.23
C LEU A 39 8.35 -26.06 -18.14
N HIS A 40 9.29 -26.98 -17.91
CA HIS A 40 10.39 -26.74 -16.98
C HIS A 40 11.30 -25.58 -17.41
N HIS A 41 11.57 -25.45 -18.71
CA HIS A 41 12.33 -24.32 -19.24
C HIS A 41 11.57 -23.00 -19.05
N GLU A 42 10.28 -22.96 -19.38
CA GLU A 42 9.44 -21.76 -19.18
C GLU A 42 9.35 -21.38 -17.69
N VAL A 43 9.18 -22.35 -16.80
CA VAL A 43 9.19 -22.11 -15.35
C VAL A 43 10.55 -21.62 -14.87
N ALA A 44 11.66 -22.15 -15.40
CA ALA A 44 12.99 -21.68 -15.06
C ALA A 44 13.23 -20.24 -15.54
N ASP A 45 12.75 -19.89 -16.74
CA ASP A 45 12.81 -18.53 -17.27
C ASP A 45 11.94 -17.57 -16.48
N LEU A 46 10.71 -17.95 -16.14
CA LEU A 46 9.84 -17.17 -15.27
C LEU A 46 10.48 -16.96 -13.89
N ARG A 47 11.11 -17.99 -13.31
CA ARG A 47 11.84 -17.87 -12.03
C ARG A 47 13.03 -16.92 -12.12
N ARG A 48 13.78 -16.97 -13.22
CA ARG A 48 14.89 -16.03 -13.48
C ARG A 48 14.38 -14.59 -13.59
N GLN A 49 13.29 -14.37 -14.32
CA GLN A 49 12.66 -13.05 -14.47
C GLN A 49 12.05 -12.56 -13.15
N SER A 50 11.44 -13.45 -12.37
CA SER A 50 10.85 -13.12 -11.08
C SER A 50 11.88 -12.90 -9.99
N TYR A 51 13.12 -13.37 -10.14
CA TYR A 51 14.15 -13.22 -9.10
C TYR A 51 14.49 -11.76 -8.83
N GLY A 52 14.68 -10.94 -9.87
CA GLY A 52 14.92 -9.51 -9.72
C GLY A 52 13.75 -8.78 -9.06
N LEU A 53 12.51 -9.13 -9.43
CA LEU A 53 11.30 -8.62 -8.77
C LEU A 53 11.21 -9.09 -7.31
N GLY A 54 11.62 -10.32 -7.02
CA GLY A 54 11.69 -10.86 -5.67
C GLY A 54 12.66 -10.08 -4.78
N LEU A 55 13.86 -9.75 -5.28
CA LEU A 55 14.78 -8.88 -4.53
C LEU A 55 14.14 -7.53 -4.19
N LEU A 56 13.35 -6.97 -5.11
CA LEU A 56 12.70 -5.68 -4.92
C LEU A 56 11.39 -5.73 -4.12
N LEU A 57 10.66 -6.86 -4.08
CA LEU A 57 9.26 -6.90 -3.60
C LEU A 57 8.95 -8.03 -2.60
N ASP A 58 9.85 -9.00 -2.41
CA ASP A 58 9.67 -10.14 -1.50
C ASP A 58 10.00 -9.80 -0.02
N HIS A 59 9.66 -10.69 0.91
CA HIS A 59 9.84 -10.54 2.36
C HIS A 59 11.31 -10.48 2.82
N ALA A 60 12.28 -10.85 1.99
CA ALA A 60 13.69 -10.83 2.40
C ALA A 60 14.13 -9.41 2.79
N GLY A 61 14.26 -9.15 4.10
CA GLY A 61 14.55 -7.83 4.65
C GLY A 61 13.33 -6.90 4.83
N ARG A 62 12.10 -7.38 4.64
CA ARG A 62 10.84 -6.63 4.81
C ARG A 62 9.84 -7.36 5.72
N GLY A 63 9.04 -6.58 6.46
CA GLY A 63 8.01 -7.13 7.35
C GLY A 63 6.80 -7.76 6.64
N ALA A 64 6.59 -7.49 5.34
CA ALA A 64 5.46 -8.00 4.56
C ALA A 64 5.76 -8.08 3.04
N HIS A 65 5.11 -9.02 2.33
CA HIS A 65 5.15 -9.13 0.87
C HIS A 65 4.46 -7.94 0.22
N ARG A 66 5.14 -7.30 -0.73
CA ARG A 66 4.64 -6.08 -1.39
C ARG A 66 4.13 -6.32 -2.81
N MET A 67 3.82 -7.56 -3.23
CA MET A 67 3.13 -7.77 -4.51
C MET A 67 1.61 -7.91 -4.31
N PRO A 68 0.81 -6.90 -4.67
CA PRO A 68 -0.64 -7.06 -4.69
C PRO A 68 -1.07 -7.91 -5.89
N THR A 69 -2.13 -8.69 -5.72
CA THR A 69 -2.80 -9.37 -6.83
C THR A 69 -3.65 -8.38 -7.63
N PRO A 70 -3.96 -8.67 -8.92
CA PRO A 70 -4.88 -7.82 -9.69
C PRO A 70 -6.21 -7.57 -8.96
N THR A 71 -6.79 -8.62 -8.38
CA THR A 71 -8.04 -8.51 -7.60
C THR A 71 -7.90 -7.60 -6.39
N GLN A 72 -6.76 -7.61 -5.70
CA GLN A 72 -6.51 -6.69 -4.58
C GLN A 72 -6.43 -5.23 -5.07
N VAL A 73 -5.79 -4.99 -6.22
CA VAL A 73 -5.72 -3.65 -6.81
C VAL A 73 -7.09 -3.17 -7.27
N ASP A 74 -7.85 -4.01 -7.97
CA ASP A 74 -9.18 -3.65 -8.47
C ASP A 74 -10.14 -3.32 -7.33
N ARG A 75 -10.15 -4.15 -6.28
CA ARG A 75 -10.91 -3.88 -5.06
C ARG A 75 -10.49 -2.55 -4.41
N LEU A 76 -9.19 -2.30 -4.28
CA LEU A 76 -8.70 -1.07 -3.68
C LEU A 76 -9.11 0.17 -4.50
N VAL A 77 -9.09 0.08 -5.84
CA VAL A 77 -9.56 1.15 -6.72
C VAL A 77 -11.04 1.43 -6.48
N ASP A 78 -11.88 0.40 -6.40
CA ASP A 78 -13.31 0.58 -6.12
C ASP A 78 -13.58 1.19 -4.74
N GLU A 79 -12.84 0.78 -3.71
CA GLU A 79 -12.93 1.36 -2.37
C GLU A 79 -12.52 2.85 -2.38
N VAL A 80 -11.41 3.20 -3.05
CA VAL A 80 -10.98 4.60 -3.20
C VAL A 80 -12.05 5.42 -3.93
N ARG A 81 -12.64 4.89 -5.00
CA ARG A 81 -13.71 5.58 -5.74
C ARG A 81 -14.94 5.80 -4.88
N ALA A 82 -15.35 4.79 -4.10
CA ALA A 82 -16.51 4.87 -3.24
C ALA A 82 -16.35 5.98 -2.18
N VAL A 83 -15.16 6.12 -1.60
CA VAL A 83 -14.88 7.13 -0.57
C VAL A 83 -14.68 8.53 -1.16
N THR A 84 -14.03 8.64 -2.31
CA THR A 84 -13.59 9.93 -2.88
C THR A 84 -14.52 10.51 -3.95
N GLY A 85 -15.39 9.69 -4.54
CA GLY A 85 -16.18 10.06 -5.71
C GLY A 85 -15.37 10.24 -7.00
N ALA A 86 -14.08 9.88 -7.00
CA ALA A 86 -13.21 10.03 -8.17
C ALA A 86 -13.62 9.10 -9.34
N ALA A 87 -13.32 9.55 -10.56
CA ALA A 87 -13.44 8.73 -11.76
C ALA A 87 -12.50 7.51 -11.70
N ASP A 88 -12.89 6.41 -12.36
CA ASP A 88 -12.18 5.13 -12.31
C ASP A 88 -10.71 5.25 -12.74
N GLU A 89 -10.47 5.85 -13.91
CA GLU A 89 -9.13 6.05 -14.45
C GLU A 89 -8.24 6.86 -13.49
N ARG A 90 -8.82 7.86 -12.81
CA ARG A 90 -8.09 8.69 -11.87
C ARG A 90 -7.72 7.89 -10.62
N ALA A 91 -8.68 7.20 -10.02
CA ALA A 91 -8.44 6.37 -8.83
C ALA A 91 -7.41 5.28 -9.11
N ARG A 92 -7.51 4.58 -10.25
CA ARG A 92 -6.53 3.56 -10.67
C ARG A 92 -5.14 4.17 -10.89
N GLY A 93 -5.07 5.33 -11.53
CA GLY A 93 -3.82 6.08 -11.69
C GLY A 93 -3.17 6.41 -10.36
N ASP A 94 -3.94 6.90 -9.39
CA ASP A 94 -3.42 7.32 -8.08
C ASP A 94 -3.00 6.13 -7.22
N VAL A 95 -3.75 5.03 -7.23
CA VAL A 95 -3.35 3.76 -6.58
C VAL A 95 -2.06 3.22 -7.18
N THR A 96 -1.91 3.26 -8.51
CA THR A 96 -0.70 2.79 -9.19
C THR A 96 0.52 3.64 -8.81
N VAL A 97 0.36 4.96 -8.74
CA VAL A 97 1.44 5.87 -8.35
C VAL A 97 1.79 5.70 -6.87
N ALA A 98 0.79 5.51 -6.00
CA ALA A 98 1.01 5.22 -4.58
C ALA A 98 1.83 3.93 -4.38
N TYR A 99 1.47 2.86 -5.10
CA TYR A 99 2.23 1.60 -5.08
C TYR A 99 3.69 1.79 -5.51
N ARG A 100 3.94 2.54 -6.58
CA ARG A 100 5.29 2.87 -7.04
C ARG A 100 6.10 3.63 -5.99
N HIS A 101 5.47 4.56 -5.25
CA HIS A 101 6.13 5.29 -4.17
C HIS A 101 6.49 4.38 -2.99
N LEU A 102 5.56 3.51 -2.58
CA LEU A 102 5.81 2.51 -1.54
C LEU A 102 7.03 1.66 -1.87
N VAL A 103 7.04 1.05 -3.06
CA VAL A 103 8.15 0.20 -3.51
C VAL A 103 9.45 0.99 -3.60
N ALA A 104 9.43 2.18 -4.21
CA ALA A 104 10.63 2.98 -4.41
C ALA A 104 11.28 3.40 -3.08
N LEU A 105 10.48 3.79 -2.08
CA LEU A 105 11.00 4.21 -0.78
C LEU A 105 11.51 3.03 0.04
N GLU A 106 10.79 1.91 0.08
CA GLU A 106 11.26 0.72 0.82
C GLU A 106 12.49 0.09 0.16
N ALA A 107 12.62 0.17 -1.17
CA ALA A 107 13.79 -0.34 -1.89
C ALA A 107 15.09 0.43 -1.58
N LEU A 108 15.02 1.64 -1.00
CA LEU A 108 16.20 2.37 -0.54
C LEU A 108 16.83 1.76 0.73
N GLY A 109 16.15 0.85 1.42
CA GLY A 109 16.69 0.16 2.60
C GLY A 109 16.83 1.03 3.85
N VAL A 110 16.13 2.17 3.90
CA VAL A 110 16.19 3.15 5.01
C VAL A 110 15.06 2.98 6.06
N GLY A 111 14.37 1.84 6.00
CA GLY A 111 13.21 1.54 6.85
C GLY A 111 12.04 0.97 6.05
N GLY A 112 10.91 0.80 6.73
CA GLY A 112 9.66 0.31 6.15
C GLY A 112 8.47 1.21 6.46
N ILE A 113 7.44 1.12 5.63
CA ILE A 113 6.15 1.79 5.85
C ILE A 113 5.22 0.83 6.60
N GLY A 114 4.71 1.25 7.76
CA GLY A 114 3.77 0.44 8.54
C GLY A 114 2.46 0.18 7.77
N GLY A 115 1.86 -0.99 7.98
CA GLY A 115 0.58 -1.37 7.39
C GLY A 115 0.67 -2.26 6.14
N THR A 116 -0.49 -2.77 5.72
CA THR A 116 -0.63 -3.62 4.53
C THR A 116 -0.39 -2.83 3.25
N VAL A 117 -0.08 -3.50 2.14
CA VAL A 117 0.06 -2.83 0.82
C VAL A 117 -1.19 -2.02 0.48
N SER A 118 -2.37 -2.64 0.68
CA SER A 118 -3.65 -2.02 0.37
C SER A 118 -3.93 -0.82 1.25
N ASP A 119 -3.63 -0.90 2.56
CA ASP A 119 -3.83 0.24 3.47
C ASP A 119 -2.94 1.43 3.10
N VAL A 120 -1.63 1.19 2.91
CA VAL A 120 -0.69 2.24 2.54
C VAL A 120 -1.08 2.88 1.20
N CYS A 121 -1.33 2.07 0.17
CA CYS A 121 -1.70 2.58 -1.14
C CYS A 121 -3.07 3.29 -1.12
N GLY A 122 -4.02 2.77 -0.34
CA GLY A 122 -5.34 3.36 -0.14
C GLY A 122 -5.25 4.73 0.49
N ARG A 123 -4.52 4.89 1.60
CA ARG A 123 -4.29 6.20 2.25
C ARG A 123 -3.58 7.17 1.32
N LEU A 124 -2.51 6.73 0.66
CA LEU A 124 -1.74 7.57 -0.26
C LEU A 124 -2.54 8.01 -1.50
N ALA A 125 -3.52 7.23 -1.95
CA ALA A 125 -4.38 7.58 -3.08
C ALA A 125 -5.59 8.41 -2.67
N ALA A 126 -6.30 8.02 -1.59
CA ALA A 126 -7.54 8.65 -1.19
C ALA A 126 -7.33 10.01 -0.53
N VAL A 127 -6.32 10.17 0.33
CA VAL A 127 -6.09 11.42 1.07
C VAL A 127 -5.89 12.62 0.15
N PRO A 128 -5.03 12.60 -0.89
CA PRO A 128 -4.88 13.73 -1.80
C PRO A 128 -6.16 14.07 -2.58
N LEU A 129 -6.95 13.06 -2.97
CA LEU A 129 -8.22 13.26 -3.65
C LEU A 129 -9.25 13.93 -2.75
N LEU A 130 -9.34 13.50 -1.49
CA LEU A 130 -10.25 14.11 -0.51
C LEU A 130 -9.79 15.52 -0.11
N ALA A 131 -8.49 15.72 0.08
CA ALA A 131 -7.92 17.02 0.44
C ALA A 131 -8.13 18.09 -0.65
N THR A 132 -8.24 17.66 -1.91
CA THR A 132 -8.55 18.57 -3.04
C THR A 132 -10.04 18.70 -3.33
N GLY A 133 -10.82 17.64 -3.08
CA GLY A 133 -12.27 17.60 -3.36
C GLY A 133 -13.17 18.12 -2.23
N SER A 134 -12.68 18.23 -0.99
CA SER A 134 -13.50 18.61 0.17
C SER A 134 -13.97 20.06 0.17
N GLY A 135 -13.62 20.87 -0.83
CA GLY A 135 -13.92 22.30 -0.82
C GLY A 135 -13.26 23.02 0.34
N ALA A 136 -12.24 22.41 0.97
CA ALA A 136 -11.32 23.08 1.86
C ALA A 136 -10.56 24.10 1.01
N GLU A 137 -11.18 25.26 0.78
CA GLU A 137 -10.47 26.39 0.24
C GLU A 137 -9.26 26.60 1.14
N PRO A 138 -8.04 26.66 0.57
CA PRO A 138 -6.86 26.98 1.34
C PRO A 138 -7.05 28.40 1.89
N ARG A 139 -7.53 28.46 3.13
CA ARG A 139 -8.04 29.70 3.73
C ARG A 139 -6.85 30.54 4.13
N ALA A 140 -6.79 31.75 3.57
CA ALA A 140 -5.80 32.78 3.89
C ALA A 140 -5.76 33.15 5.39
N ASP A 141 -6.80 32.81 6.16
CA ASP A 141 -6.93 33.15 7.57
C ASP A 141 -6.12 32.28 8.54
N VAL A 142 -5.45 31.22 8.06
CA VAL A 142 -4.63 30.31 8.90
C VAL A 142 -3.18 30.27 8.44
N GLY A 143 -2.56 31.40 8.08
CA GLY A 143 -1.10 31.50 7.81
C GLY A 143 -0.52 30.54 6.76
N ALA A 144 -1.37 29.80 6.05
CA ALA A 144 -1.07 28.85 5.01
C ALA A 144 -1.62 29.48 3.73
N GLY A 145 -0.72 29.80 2.80
CA GLY A 145 -1.12 30.43 1.54
C GLY A 145 -2.07 29.53 0.73
N PRO A 146 -2.70 30.09 -0.32
CA PRO A 146 -3.48 29.29 -1.25
C PRO A 146 -2.66 28.10 -1.77
N GLY A 147 -3.20 26.89 -1.65
CA GLY A 147 -2.57 25.64 -2.10
C GLY A 147 -1.76 24.90 -1.03
N VAL A 148 -1.76 25.34 0.23
CA VAL A 148 -1.06 24.67 1.34
C VAL A 148 -2.05 23.98 2.28
N VAL A 149 -1.78 22.73 2.65
CA VAL A 149 -2.54 21.97 3.66
C VAL A 149 -1.66 21.63 4.87
N GLU A 150 -2.17 21.89 6.06
CA GLU A 150 -1.58 21.44 7.32
C GLU A 150 -1.98 19.97 7.56
N VAL A 151 -1.00 19.09 7.71
CA VAL A 151 -1.18 17.64 7.86
C VAL A 151 -0.62 17.19 9.21
N LEU A 152 -1.44 16.54 10.01
CA LEU A 152 -1.03 15.86 11.24
C LEU A 152 -0.96 14.36 11.00
N GLU A 153 0.17 13.74 11.32
CA GLU A 153 0.35 12.29 11.33
C GLU A 153 0.79 11.84 12.72
N VAL A 154 0.06 10.87 13.28
CA VAL A 154 0.39 10.20 14.55
C VAL A 154 0.93 8.82 14.25
N GLY A 155 2.08 8.47 14.85
CA GLY A 155 2.75 7.19 14.65
C GLY A 155 3.52 7.16 13.33
N THR A 156 4.59 7.94 13.23
CA THR A 156 5.30 8.13 11.96
C THR A 156 6.26 6.99 11.62
N GLY A 157 6.70 6.21 12.62
CA GLY A 157 7.70 5.17 12.44
C GLY A 157 8.95 5.74 11.76
N HIS A 158 9.30 5.24 10.57
CA HIS A 158 10.46 5.72 9.82
C HIS A 158 10.25 7.05 9.07
N GLY A 159 9.06 7.67 9.11
CA GLY A 159 8.75 8.91 8.37
C GLY A 159 8.53 8.73 6.85
N LEU A 160 8.60 7.48 6.36
CA LEU A 160 8.49 7.17 4.93
C LEU A 160 7.07 7.35 4.38
N PHE A 161 6.04 7.12 5.21
CA PHE A 161 4.66 7.40 4.80
C PHE A 161 4.45 8.89 4.56
N ALA A 162 4.81 9.75 5.53
CA ALA A 162 4.77 11.20 5.40
C ALA A 162 5.52 11.70 4.14
N ALA A 163 6.71 11.13 3.88
CA ALA A 163 7.50 11.44 2.69
C ALA A 163 6.76 11.09 1.38
N ALA A 164 6.13 9.92 1.31
CA ALA A 164 5.31 9.50 0.17
C ALA A 164 4.07 10.37 0.00
N LEU A 165 3.35 10.66 1.09
CA LEU A 165 2.14 11.47 1.08
C LEU A 165 2.42 12.87 0.57
N ARG A 166 3.53 13.50 0.98
CA ARG A 166 3.93 14.81 0.45
C ARG A 166 4.13 14.79 -1.06
N ARG A 167 4.68 13.72 -1.63
CA ARG A 167 4.82 13.57 -3.09
C ARG A 167 3.47 13.41 -3.78
N MET A 168 2.57 12.63 -3.17
CA MET A 168 1.21 12.45 -3.66
C MET A 168 0.40 13.75 -3.62
N LEU A 169 0.41 14.50 -2.53
CA LEU A 169 -0.25 15.81 -2.41
C LEU A 169 0.29 16.81 -3.44
N ARG A 170 1.61 16.89 -3.61
CA ARG A 170 2.21 17.79 -4.62
C ARG A 170 1.87 17.41 -6.05
N ARG A 171 1.70 16.13 -6.35
CA ARG A 171 1.18 15.68 -7.65
C ARG A 171 -0.25 16.18 -7.91
N HIS A 172 -1.00 16.49 -6.86
CA HIS A 172 -2.33 17.12 -6.93
C HIS A 172 -2.27 18.64 -6.83
N GLY A 173 -1.08 19.25 -6.89
CA GLY A 173 -0.91 20.70 -6.77
C GLY A 173 -1.05 21.24 -5.35
N VAL A 174 -1.02 20.35 -4.34
CA VAL A 174 -1.15 20.72 -2.92
C VAL A 174 0.21 20.61 -2.23
N GLU A 175 0.66 21.70 -1.64
CA GLU A 175 1.82 21.69 -0.75
C GLU A 175 1.39 21.24 0.65
N ALA A 176 2.20 20.39 1.29
CA ALA A 176 1.90 19.85 2.62
C ALA A 176 2.89 20.38 3.65
N ARG A 177 2.37 20.95 4.74
CA ARG A 177 3.13 21.24 5.96
C ARG A 177 2.83 20.13 6.96
N LEU A 178 3.86 19.34 7.28
CA LEU A 178 3.74 18.13 8.06
C LEU A 178 4.05 18.41 9.54
N THR A 179 3.14 18.00 10.42
CA THR A 179 3.39 17.81 11.85
C THR A 179 3.33 16.31 12.15
N LEU A 180 4.43 15.74 12.61
CA LEU A 180 4.53 14.31 12.96
C LEU A 180 4.63 14.18 14.47
N VAL A 181 3.76 13.35 15.05
CA VAL A 181 3.72 13.06 16.50
C VAL A 181 4.10 11.61 16.72
N ASP A 182 5.17 11.38 17.47
CA ASP A 182 5.70 10.06 17.78
C ASP A 182 6.57 10.14 19.05
N PRO A 183 6.69 9.08 19.88
CA PRO A 183 7.63 9.05 21.00
C PRO A 183 9.09 9.41 20.65
N LEU A 184 9.54 9.15 19.41
CA LEU A 184 10.88 9.48 18.91
C LEU A 184 12.05 9.11 19.84
N ASP A 185 11.89 8.04 20.63
CA ASP A 185 12.79 7.61 21.71
C ASP A 185 13.60 6.36 21.36
N GLY A 186 13.35 5.75 20.19
CA GLY A 186 14.08 4.58 19.70
C GLY A 186 13.69 4.21 18.28
N ALA A 187 14.37 3.19 17.72
CA ALA A 187 13.96 2.60 16.44
C ALA A 187 12.55 2.02 16.56
N PRO A 188 11.68 2.18 15.54
CA PRO A 188 11.96 2.72 14.20
C PRO A 188 11.90 4.26 14.07
N ALA A 189 11.55 4.98 15.13
CA ALA A 189 11.20 6.40 15.07
C ALA A 189 12.29 7.36 15.59
N LEU A 190 13.57 7.02 15.43
CA LEU A 190 14.64 7.93 15.84
C LEU A 190 14.56 9.26 15.05
N GLU A 191 14.58 10.40 15.74
CA GLU A 191 14.33 11.72 15.11
C GLU A 191 15.22 12.00 13.89
N GLU A 192 16.52 11.67 13.98
CA GLU A 192 17.47 11.84 12.87
C GLU A 192 17.10 11.00 11.64
N VAL A 193 16.67 9.75 11.86
CA VAL A 193 16.20 8.85 10.80
C VAL A 193 14.95 9.40 10.14
N VAL A 194 13.98 9.86 10.94
CA VAL A 194 12.74 10.47 10.43
C VAL A 194 13.05 11.71 9.58
N ARG A 195 13.92 12.62 10.06
CA ARG A 195 14.32 13.81 9.28
C ARG A 195 15.02 13.46 7.97
N GLY A 196 15.95 12.50 8.01
CA GLY A 196 16.64 12.02 6.81
C GLY A 196 15.67 11.43 5.77
N ASN A 197 14.74 10.60 6.23
CA ASN A 197 13.75 9.96 5.36
C ASN A 197 12.72 10.95 4.80
N LEU A 198 12.34 11.98 5.57
CA LEU A 198 11.49 13.04 5.07
C LEU A 198 12.11 13.77 3.88
N ALA A 199 13.44 13.90 3.80
CA ALA A 199 14.10 14.51 2.65
C ALA A 199 13.84 13.76 1.33
N LEU A 200 13.68 12.43 1.39
CA LEU A 200 13.38 11.55 0.23
C LEU A 200 12.01 11.88 -0.40
N GLY A 201 11.12 12.45 0.40
CA GLY A 201 9.86 13.01 -0.06
C GLY A 201 10.03 14.27 -0.91
N GLY A 202 11.24 14.76 -1.15
CA GLY A 202 11.59 15.93 -1.99
C GLY A 202 11.38 17.30 -1.35
N GLY A 203 11.72 17.50 -0.09
CA GLY A 203 11.53 18.76 0.64
C GLY A 203 12.56 18.87 1.77
N SER A 204 12.70 20.05 2.36
CA SER A 204 13.73 20.29 3.37
C SER A 204 13.50 19.42 4.62
N PRO A 205 14.55 18.81 5.22
CA PRO A 205 14.45 18.08 6.49
C PRO A 205 13.83 18.90 7.62
N ASP A 206 14.00 20.23 7.55
CA ASP A 206 13.54 21.18 8.58
C ASP A 206 12.15 21.77 8.27
N ALA A 207 11.57 21.45 7.11
CA ALA A 207 10.24 21.93 6.74
C ALA A 207 9.12 21.21 7.51
N SER A 208 9.41 20.05 8.10
CA SER A 208 8.46 19.28 8.89
C SER A 208 8.66 19.53 10.38
N ARG A 209 7.55 19.68 11.09
CA ARG A 209 7.51 19.78 12.55
C ARG A 209 7.47 18.38 13.15
N LEU A 210 8.42 18.06 14.02
CA LEU A 210 8.44 16.81 14.79
C LEU A 210 8.09 17.13 16.25
N VAL A 211 7.11 16.42 16.80
CA VAL A 211 6.66 16.58 18.18
C VAL A 211 6.88 15.26 18.91
N ARG A 212 7.80 15.28 19.87
CA ARG A 212 8.13 14.11 20.69
C ARG A 212 7.03 13.83 21.73
N GLY A 213 6.50 12.62 21.73
CA GLY A 213 5.54 12.11 22.71
C GLY A 213 4.31 11.47 22.06
N ARG A 214 3.35 11.02 22.88
CA ARG A 214 2.09 10.44 22.40
C ARG A 214 0.98 11.49 22.34
N LEU A 215 0.08 11.39 21.35
CA LEU A 215 -1.03 12.33 21.23
C LEU A 215 -1.98 12.33 22.44
N ASP A 216 -2.04 11.23 23.19
CA ASP A 216 -2.89 11.14 24.40
C ASP A 216 -2.37 11.99 25.57
N GLU A 217 -1.11 12.45 25.51
CA GLU A 217 -0.50 13.29 26.53
C GLU A 217 -0.98 14.74 26.40
N SER A 218 -1.47 15.34 27.49
CA SER A 218 -1.97 16.73 27.48
C SER A 218 -0.95 17.74 26.95
N ARG A 219 0.34 17.58 27.33
CA ARG A 219 1.42 18.43 26.83
C ARG A 219 1.58 18.35 25.32
N VAL A 220 1.48 17.15 24.73
CA VAL A 220 1.59 16.96 23.27
C VAL A 220 0.38 17.58 22.58
N ARG A 221 -0.83 17.41 23.13
CA ARG A 221 -2.05 18.04 22.60
C ARG A 221 -1.94 19.57 22.60
N GLU A 222 -1.47 20.16 23.69
CA GLU A 222 -1.22 21.60 23.77
C GLU A 222 -0.21 22.07 22.72
N LEU A 223 0.86 21.30 22.48
CA LEU A 223 1.87 21.64 21.47
C LEU A 223 1.29 21.60 20.05
N VAL A 224 0.42 20.66 19.73
CA VAL A 224 -0.15 20.52 18.37
C VAL A 224 -1.42 21.32 18.14
N ALA A 225 -2.04 21.85 19.21
CA ALA A 225 -3.27 22.64 19.15
C ALA A 225 -3.04 24.13 18.76
N ASP A 226 -1.81 24.53 18.46
CA ASP A 226 -1.48 25.87 17.94
C ASP A 226 -2.08 26.15 16.56
N ARG A 227 -2.55 25.12 15.86
CA ARG A 227 -3.21 25.21 14.55
C ARG A 227 -4.27 24.15 14.38
N ARG A 228 -5.07 24.31 13.31
CA ARG A 228 -6.02 23.30 12.83
C ARG A 228 -5.46 22.60 11.60
N TYR A 229 -5.71 21.31 11.46
CA TYR A 229 -5.19 20.47 10.39
C TYR A 229 -6.27 20.13 9.36
N GLY A 230 -5.95 20.29 8.07
CA GLY A 230 -6.83 19.89 6.97
C GLY A 230 -6.81 18.38 6.71
N VAL A 231 -5.74 17.70 7.13
CA VAL A 231 -5.64 16.24 7.11
C VAL A 231 -5.11 15.77 8.46
N VAL A 232 -5.77 14.78 9.05
CA VAL A 232 -5.33 14.11 10.28
C VAL A 232 -5.26 12.61 10.04
N LEU A 233 -4.09 12.02 10.24
CA LEU A 233 -3.83 10.59 10.09
C LEU A 233 -3.46 9.99 11.43
N LEU A 234 -4.20 8.96 11.82
CA LEU A 234 -4.01 8.28 13.09
C LEU A 234 -3.46 6.86 12.86
N ASP A 235 -2.63 6.41 13.79
CA ASP A 235 -2.17 5.02 13.93
C ASP A 235 -3.04 4.21 14.91
N GLY A 236 -3.91 4.89 15.66
CA GLY A 236 -4.83 4.28 16.62
C GLY A 236 -5.97 5.21 17.05
N PRO A 237 -6.82 4.75 17.99
CA PRO A 237 -7.86 5.59 18.57
C PRO A 237 -7.26 6.68 19.47
N HIS A 238 -7.70 7.92 19.28
CA HIS A 238 -7.27 9.07 20.08
C HIS A 238 -8.45 9.99 20.44
N ASP A 239 -8.45 10.50 21.66
CA ASP A 239 -9.43 11.47 22.12
C ASP A 239 -9.09 12.89 21.65
N GLY A 240 -10.11 13.71 21.40
CA GLY A 240 -9.93 15.13 21.09
C GLY A 240 -9.51 15.46 19.66
N VAL A 241 -9.44 14.47 18.76
CA VAL A 241 -9.14 14.65 17.32
C VAL A 241 -10.03 15.71 16.64
N PRO A 242 -11.36 15.79 16.90
CA PRO A 242 -12.21 16.83 16.31
C PRO A 242 -11.77 18.27 16.67
N ALA A 243 -11.09 18.45 17.81
CA ALA A 243 -10.57 19.76 18.22
C ALA A 243 -9.25 20.14 17.53
N LEU A 244 -8.59 19.21 16.83
CA LEU A 244 -7.39 19.46 16.04
C LEU A 244 -7.71 19.61 14.55
N ALA A 245 -8.78 18.98 14.08
CA ALA A 245 -9.21 19.07 12.69
C ALA A 245 -9.81 20.45 12.35
N ALA A 246 -9.44 20.99 11.18
CA ALA A 246 -10.07 22.17 10.60
C ALA A 246 -11.49 21.84 10.09
N PRO A 247 -12.36 22.83 9.88
CA PRO A 247 -13.59 22.60 9.13
C PRO A 247 -13.31 22.07 7.73
N GLY A 248 -14.08 21.06 7.28
CA GLY A 248 -13.87 20.36 6.00
C GLY A 248 -12.62 19.46 5.93
N ALA A 249 -11.92 19.26 7.04
CA ALA A 249 -10.77 18.37 7.13
C ALA A 249 -11.12 16.89 6.93
N VAL A 250 -10.11 16.14 6.50
CA VAL A 250 -10.16 14.69 6.34
C VAL A 250 -9.45 14.04 7.52
N VAL A 251 -10.14 13.14 8.21
CA VAL A 251 -9.57 12.34 9.30
C VAL A 251 -9.53 10.88 8.87
N VAL A 252 -8.37 10.26 8.97
CA VAL A 252 -8.15 8.84 8.66
C VAL A 252 -7.70 8.12 9.91
N SER A 253 -8.36 7.01 10.22
CA SER A 253 -8.07 6.20 11.41
C SER A 253 -8.12 4.72 11.06
N PRO A 254 -7.38 3.84 11.75
CA PRO A 254 -7.66 2.40 11.67
C PRO A 254 -9.14 2.14 12.00
N ALA A 255 -9.74 1.13 11.37
CA ALA A 255 -11.17 0.83 11.54
C ALA A 255 -11.60 0.80 13.02
N GLY A 256 -12.49 1.72 13.41
CA GLY A 256 -12.90 1.97 14.80
C GLY A 256 -13.97 3.07 14.89
N VAL A 257 -14.71 3.09 16.01
CA VAL A 257 -15.91 3.92 16.20
C VAL A 257 -15.58 5.42 16.06
N PRO A 258 -16.34 6.18 15.25
CA PRO A 258 -16.12 7.62 15.11
C PRO A 258 -16.25 8.33 16.46
N GLY A 259 -15.29 9.20 16.77
CA GLY A 259 -15.49 10.20 17.81
C GLY A 259 -16.63 11.16 17.44
N PRO A 260 -17.30 11.79 18.42
CA PRO A 260 -18.38 12.74 18.16
C PRO A 260 -17.91 13.89 17.25
N GLY A 261 -18.75 14.30 16.30
CA GLY A 261 -18.46 15.41 15.38
C GLY A 261 -17.78 15.04 14.06
N LEU A 262 -17.53 13.75 13.82
CA LEU A 262 -16.98 13.24 12.55
C LEU A 262 -18.09 12.60 11.69
N ARG A 263 -18.18 13.00 10.43
CA ARG A 263 -19.09 12.41 9.44
C ARG A 263 -18.37 11.28 8.70
N PRO A 264 -18.91 10.04 8.68
CA PRO A 264 -18.28 8.95 7.93
C PRO A 264 -18.31 9.23 6.42
N LEU A 265 -17.19 9.00 5.75
CA LEU A 265 -17.04 9.02 4.29
C LEU A 265 -16.97 7.61 3.70
N GLY A 266 -16.53 6.63 4.49
CA GLY A 266 -16.44 5.22 4.13
C GLY A 266 -15.13 4.61 4.62
N ALA A 267 -14.72 3.51 4.00
CA ALA A 267 -13.48 2.81 4.34
C ALA A 267 -12.71 2.42 3.07
N VAL A 268 -11.38 2.42 3.19
CA VAL A 268 -10.46 1.91 2.16
C VAL A 268 -9.47 0.99 2.87
N ALA A 269 -9.41 -0.26 2.42
CA ALA A 269 -8.66 -1.32 3.07
C ALA A 269 -8.93 -1.38 4.59
N ASP A 270 -7.90 -1.15 5.42
CA ASP A 270 -7.96 -1.28 6.87
C ASP A 270 -8.29 0.06 7.58
N SER A 271 -8.56 1.11 6.79
CA SER A 271 -8.73 2.48 7.27
C SER A 271 -10.14 3.03 7.05
N ALA A 272 -10.67 3.69 8.07
CA ALA A 272 -11.91 4.46 8.01
C ALA A 272 -11.62 5.94 7.75
N TYR A 273 -12.46 6.56 6.92
CA TYR A 273 -12.34 7.96 6.49
C TYR A 273 -13.51 8.76 7.00
N TYR A 274 -13.21 9.94 7.51
CA TYR A 274 -14.19 10.86 8.07
C TYR A 274 -13.94 12.28 7.57
N GLY A 275 -15.02 13.03 7.41
CA GLY A 275 -14.99 14.47 7.18
C GLY A 275 -15.45 15.22 8.43
N THR A 276 -14.90 16.40 8.67
CA THR A 276 -15.47 17.35 9.64
C THR A 276 -16.54 18.22 8.99
N ALA A 277 -17.41 18.83 9.81
CA ALA A 277 -18.34 19.85 9.32
C ALA A 277 -17.55 21.01 8.69
N ALA A 278 -18.05 21.54 7.57
CA ALA A 278 -17.51 22.72 6.89
C ALA A 278 -17.86 24.02 7.63
#